data_AF-A0A951MNR7-F1
#
_entry.id   AF-A0A951MNR7-F1
#
_cell.length_a   1.000
_cell.length_b   1.000
_cell.length_c   1.000
_cell.angle_alpha   90.00
_cell.angle_beta   90.00
_cell.angle_gamma   90.00
#
_symmetry.space_group_name_H-M   'P 1'
#
loop_
_entity.id
_entity.type
_entity.pdbx_description
1 polymer ?
#
loop_
_entity_poly.entity_id
_entity_poly.type
_entity_poly.pdbx_seq_one_letter_code
_entity_poly.pdbx_strand_id
1 'polypeptide(L)'
;MILKDSCVRGLAAAGALLIAAACGGDDEPQAAAAANDTAAAAPVASAPVALDSAYQPPAPAPHSAAVLDSGMSPARAAEVAAAAPPPEGPVSLEALKNYRLTLPRLRTLVQAGQNIAALQARRPELRDSMRIPTMDPNLLYQKLNGIPAVREAVTRAGMTPREYALATAALIQATMVHELRRRGENPQGEFNEANVQFVTENMDEIQSIMRSAGAATPGQRPN
;
A
#
# COMPACT_ATOMS: atom_id res chain seq x y z
N MET A 1 55.53 -9.24 8.52
CA MET A 1 54.83 -9.54 9.78
C MET A 1 54.90 -8.28 10.63
N ILE A 2 53.93 -7.39 10.47
CA ILE A 2 53.81 -6.13 11.23
C ILE A 2 52.33 -5.98 11.56
N LEU A 3 52.04 -5.97 12.87
CA LEU A 3 50.72 -5.81 13.45
C LEU A 3 50.16 -4.44 13.07
N LYS A 4 48.92 -4.40 12.59
CA LYS A 4 48.15 -3.16 12.47
C LYS A 4 47.00 -3.18 13.48
N ASP A 5 47.19 -2.28 14.44
CA ASP A 5 46.29 -1.67 15.40
C ASP A 5 44.80 -2.01 15.35
N SER A 6 44.38 -2.50 16.53
CA SER A 6 43.07 -2.33 17.13
C SER A 6 42.46 -0.94 16.89
N CYS A 7 41.30 -0.91 16.25
CA CYS A 7 40.38 0.23 16.34
C CYS A 7 39.10 -0.24 17.03
N VAL A 8 39.04 -0.03 18.34
CA VAL A 8 37.85 -0.13 19.17
C VAL A 8 37.45 1.29 19.55
N ARG A 9 36.16 1.62 19.35
CA ARG A 9 35.36 2.82 19.72
C ARG A 9 34.81 3.54 18.47
N GLY A 10 33.54 3.90 18.37
CA GLY A 10 32.49 3.92 19.39
C GLY A 10 31.09 3.89 18.78
N LEU A 11 30.19 3.48 19.66
CA LEU A 11 28.74 3.42 19.55
C LEU A 11 28.17 4.84 19.66
N ALA A 12 27.49 5.34 18.63
CA ALA A 12 26.51 6.43 18.73
C ALA A 12 25.65 6.51 17.45
N ALA A 13 24.34 6.71 17.66
CA ALA A 13 23.31 7.09 16.69
C ALA A 13 22.91 6.06 15.61
N ALA A 14 21.94 5.21 15.97
CA ALA A 14 21.03 4.60 15.01
C ALA A 14 20.04 5.67 14.52
N GLY A 15 20.39 6.36 13.44
CA GLY A 15 19.55 7.34 12.76
C GLY A 15 20.19 7.71 11.43
N ALA A 16 19.41 7.59 10.35
CA ALA A 16 19.80 7.80 8.95
C ALA A 16 20.55 6.64 8.27
N LEU A 17 19.78 5.84 7.53
CA LEU A 17 20.23 4.87 6.52
C LEU A 17 19.40 5.21 5.26
N LEU A 18 19.87 5.46 4.05
CA LEU A 18 21.19 5.60 3.45
C LEU A 18 20.95 6.46 2.17
N ILE A 19 21.54 7.65 2.05
CA ILE A 19 21.78 8.26 0.73
C ILE A 19 23.28 8.09 0.50
N ALA A 20 23.65 7.06 -0.24
CA ALA A 20 25.01 6.92 -0.74
C ALA A 20 25.15 7.80 -1.99
N ALA A 21 25.65 9.01 -1.78
CA ALA A 21 26.30 9.80 -2.83
C ALA A 21 27.67 9.17 -3.10
N ALA A 22 27.83 8.49 -4.23
CA ALA A 22 29.14 8.14 -4.76
C ALA A 22 29.58 9.26 -5.71
N CYS A 23 30.54 10.05 -5.25
CA CYS A 23 31.32 10.95 -6.10
C CYS A 23 32.39 10.16 -6.85
N GLY A 24 32.58 10.49 -8.13
CA GLY A 24 33.89 10.65 -8.74
C GLY A 24 34.55 9.39 -9.31
N GLY A 25 34.66 9.36 -10.64
CA GLY A 25 35.46 8.40 -11.39
C GLY A 25 35.32 8.66 -12.89
N ASP A 26 35.96 9.74 -13.35
CA ASP A 26 36.25 10.01 -14.76
C ASP A 26 37.04 8.84 -15.37
N ASP A 27 36.52 8.20 -16.41
CA ASP A 27 37.35 7.44 -17.37
C ASP A 27 36.63 7.26 -18.72
N GLU A 28 37.06 8.10 -19.66
CA GLU A 28 37.42 7.83 -21.06
C GLU A 28 36.42 7.15 -22.04
N PRO A 29 36.27 7.70 -23.29
CA PRO A 29 35.30 7.23 -24.27
C PRO A 29 35.88 6.08 -25.10
N GLN A 30 35.20 4.92 -25.11
CA GLN A 30 35.46 3.87 -26.08
C GLN A 30 34.34 3.80 -27.12
N ALA A 31 34.70 4.27 -28.31
CA ALA A 31 34.00 4.02 -29.56
C ALA A 31 33.98 2.51 -29.86
N ALA A 32 32.78 1.97 -30.04
CA ALA A 32 32.59 0.77 -30.84
C ALA A 32 31.20 0.84 -31.48
N ALA A 33 31.20 1.21 -32.76
CA ALA A 33 30.08 1.04 -33.65
C ALA A 33 29.71 -0.44 -33.76
N ALA A 34 28.45 -0.78 -33.48
CA ALA A 34 27.84 -2.00 -33.96
C ALA A 34 26.48 -1.62 -34.56
N ALA A 35 26.46 -1.61 -35.89
CA ALA A 35 25.27 -1.56 -36.69
C ALA A 35 24.36 -2.73 -36.32
N ASN A 36 23.11 -2.44 -35.94
CA ASN A 36 22.06 -3.44 -35.98
C ASN A 36 20.97 -2.95 -36.93
N ASP A 37 21.03 -3.61 -38.08
CA ASP A 37 19.99 -3.97 -39.02
C ASP A 37 18.61 -3.34 -38.85
N THR A 38 18.28 -2.59 -39.89
CA THR A 38 16.97 -2.04 -40.21
C THR A 38 16.05 -3.18 -40.66
N ALA A 39 15.38 -3.86 -39.73
CA ALA A 39 14.29 -4.75 -40.09
C ALA A 39 13.03 -3.92 -40.40
N ALA A 40 12.64 -3.95 -41.68
CA ALA A 40 11.50 -3.27 -42.24
C ALA A 40 10.20 -3.52 -41.44
N ALA A 41 9.63 -2.44 -40.92
CA ALA A 41 8.29 -2.42 -40.38
C ALA A 41 7.27 -2.60 -41.51
N ALA A 42 6.55 -3.71 -41.50
CA ALA A 42 5.36 -3.89 -42.32
C ALA A 42 4.24 -2.93 -41.83
N PRO A 43 3.52 -2.26 -42.74
CA PRO A 43 2.37 -1.45 -42.36
C PRO A 43 1.20 -2.36 -41.98
N VAL A 44 0.95 -2.53 -40.68
CA VAL A 44 -0.33 -3.09 -40.19
C VAL A 44 -1.40 -2.02 -40.34
N ALA A 45 -2.25 -2.21 -41.34
CA ALA A 45 -3.43 -1.40 -41.60
C ALA A 45 -4.32 -1.33 -40.35
N SER A 46 -4.57 -0.10 -39.89
CA SER A 46 -5.54 0.19 -38.84
C SER A 46 -6.93 -0.15 -39.33
N ALA A 47 -7.52 -1.23 -38.82
CA ALA A 47 -8.95 -1.47 -38.96
C ALA A 47 -9.71 -0.39 -38.15
N PRO A 48 -10.75 0.24 -38.69
CA PRO A 48 -11.61 1.14 -37.93
C PRO A 48 -12.38 0.32 -36.89
N VAL A 49 -12.00 0.48 -35.62
CA VAL A 49 -12.80 -0.03 -34.51
C VAL A 49 -14.06 0.83 -34.46
N ALA A 50 -15.17 0.27 -34.92
CA ALA A 50 -16.47 0.88 -34.77
C ALA A 50 -16.74 1.12 -33.27
N LEU A 51 -16.92 2.39 -32.91
CA LEU A 51 -17.48 2.79 -31.62
C LEU A 51 -18.94 2.33 -31.59
N ASP A 52 -19.18 1.09 -31.17
CA ASP A 52 -20.50 0.62 -30.79
C ASP A 52 -20.94 1.38 -29.52
N SER A 53 -21.64 2.48 -29.77
CA SER A 53 -22.24 3.36 -28.78
C SER A 53 -23.52 2.71 -28.26
N ALA A 54 -23.37 1.76 -27.33
CA ALA A 54 -24.51 1.21 -26.60
C ALA A 54 -24.12 0.62 -25.23
N TYR A 55 -23.18 1.23 -24.49
CA TYR A 55 -23.09 0.95 -23.06
C TYR A 55 -24.15 1.78 -22.32
N GLN A 56 -25.37 1.26 -22.30
CA GLN A 56 -26.40 1.70 -21.36
C GLN A 56 -26.01 1.11 -19.99
N PRO A 57 -25.57 1.92 -19.00
CA PRO A 57 -25.34 1.40 -17.66
C PRO A 57 -26.65 0.75 -17.18
N PRO A 58 -26.61 -0.47 -16.63
CA PRO A 58 -27.80 -1.09 -16.08
C PRO A 58 -28.41 -0.12 -15.07
N ALA A 59 -29.69 0.21 -15.27
CA ALA A 59 -30.44 1.01 -14.31
C ALA A 59 -30.23 0.39 -12.92
N PRO A 60 -29.93 1.19 -11.89
CA PRO A 60 -29.81 0.67 -10.53
C PRO A 60 -31.11 -0.08 -10.23
N ALA A 61 -30.98 -1.38 -9.95
CA ALA A 61 -32.11 -2.17 -9.53
C ALA A 61 -32.80 -1.41 -8.38
N PRO A 62 -34.13 -1.27 -8.39
CA PRO A 62 -34.83 -0.69 -7.26
C PRO A 62 -34.38 -1.47 -6.03
N HIS A 63 -33.73 -0.77 -5.10
CA HIS A 63 -33.40 -1.35 -3.81
C HIS A 63 -34.71 -1.84 -3.23
N SER A 64 -34.92 -3.16 -3.28
CA SER A 64 -36.01 -3.84 -2.64
C SER A 64 -36.04 -3.35 -1.20
N ALA A 65 -37.06 -2.56 -0.87
CA ALA A 65 -37.40 -2.27 0.50
C ALA A 65 -37.45 -3.61 1.22
N ALA A 66 -36.50 -3.82 2.12
CA ALA A 66 -36.34 -5.05 2.85
C ALA A 66 -37.66 -5.37 3.53
N VAL A 67 -38.31 -6.44 3.07
CA VAL A 67 -39.32 -7.14 3.83
C VAL A 67 -38.65 -7.53 5.14
N LEU A 68 -39.14 -6.99 6.25
CA LEU A 68 -38.72 -7.33 7.60
C LEU A 68 -39.09 -8.78 7.89
N ASP A 69 -38.28 -9.70 7.37
CA ASP A 69 -38.41 -11.13 7.66
C ASP A 69 -38.11 -11.33 9.15
N SER A 70 -39.14 -11.66 9.92
CA SER A 70 -39.11 -11.78 11.38
C SER A 70 -38.35 -13.02 11.89
N GLY A 71 -37.56 -13.66 11.02
CA GLY A 71 -36.79 -14.88 11.28
C GLY A 71 -35.29 -14.69 11.46
N MET A 72 -34.78 -13.46 11.57
CA MET A 72 -33.33 -13.23 11.69
C MET A 72 -32.82 -13.78 13.03
N SER A 73 -32.03 -14.86 12.96
CA SER A 73 -31.44 -15.49 14.14
C SER A 73 -30.53 -14.51 14.89
N PRO A 74 -30.46 -14.57 16.23
CA PRO A 74 -29.68 -13.64 17.04
C PRO A 74 -28.18 -13.62 16.67
N ALA A 75 -27.64 -14.71 16.14
CA ALA A 75 -26.27 -14.78 15.62
C ALA A 75 -26.06 -13.83 14.43
N ARG A 76 -27.03 -13.73 13.52
CA ARG A 76 -26.94 -12.87 12.34
C ARG A 76 -27.20 -11.40 12.69
N ALA A 77 -28.03 -11.15 13.69
CA ALA A 77 -28.21 -9.80 14.24
C ALA A 77 -26.94 -9.28 14.93
N ALA A 78 -26.20 -10.15 15.64
CA ALA A 78 -24.91 -9.79 16.22
C ALA A 78 -23.85 -9.52 15.12
N GLU A 79 -23.87 -10.26 14.02
CA GLU A 79 -22.98 -10.04 12.88
C GLU A 79 -23.27 -8.70 12.16
N VAL A 80 -24.55 -8.33 12.02
CA VAL A 80 -24.94 -7.03 11.43
C VAL A 80 -24.68 -5.87 12.40
N ALA A 81 -24.90 -6.04 13.70
CA ALA A 81 -24.58 -5.02 14.70
C ALA A 81 -23.06 -4.79 14.83
N ALA A 82 -22.25 -5.84 14.63
CA ALA A 82 -20.79 -5.71 14.51
C ALA A 82 -20.35 -5.02 13.21
N ALA A 83 -21.23 -4.89 12.23
CA ALA A 83 -21.00 -4.17 10.98
C ALA A 83 -21.42 -2.69 11.03
N ALA A 84 -21.90 -2.18 12.17
CA ALA A 84 -22.14 -0.75 12.33
C ALA A 84 -20.85 0.02 12.01
N PRO A 85 -20.90 1.04 11.13
CA PRO A 85 -19.71 1.78 10.73
C PRO A 85 -19.08 2.38 12.00
N PRO A 86 -17.78 2.15 12.24
CA PRO A 86 -17.12 2.64 13.43
C PRO A 86 -17.23 4.17 13.48
N PRO A 87 -17.29 4.76 14.69
CA PRO A 87 -17.48 6.20 14.85
C PRO A 87 -16.46 6.98 14.01
N GLU A 88 -16.96 7.94 13.24
CA GLU A 88 -16.14 8.86 12.46
C GLU A 88 -15.31 9.70 13.43
N GLY A 89 -14.01 9.43 13.47
CA GLY A 89 -13.10 10.08 14.40
C GLY A 89 -11.66 9.75 14.07
N PRO A 90 -10.70 10.47 14.68
CA PRO A 90 -9.28 10.19 14.53
C PRO A 90 -8.95 8.73 14.86
N VAL A 91 -7.81 8.28 14.34
CA VAL A 91 -7.29 6.95 14.64
C VAL A 91 -6.78 6.95 16.08
N SER A 92 -7.53 6.33 16.98
CA SER A 92 -7.13 6.15 18.37
C SER A 92 -6.19 4.95 18.53
N LEU A 93 -5.30 5.01 19.51
CA LEU A 93 -4.43 3.88 19.85
C LEU A 93 -5.25 2.64 20.23
N GLU A 94 -6.39 2.83 20.90
CA GLU A 94 -7.31 1.74 21.25
C GLU A 94 -7.90 1.07 20.00
N ALA A 95 -8.31 1.86 19.00
CA ALA A 95 -8.80 1.31 17.74
C ALA A 95 -7.71 0.49 17.04
N LEU A 96 -6.45 0.93 17.08
CA LEU A 96 -5.32 0.21 16.51
C LEU A 96 -5.02 -1.10 17.26
N LYS A 97 -5.06 -1.09 18.59
CA LYS A 97 -4.90 -2.30 19.44
C LYS A 97 -5.96 -3.35 19.13
N ASN A 98 -7.20 -2.94 18.90
CA ASN A 98 -8.31 -3.84 18.62
C ASN A 98 -8.47 -4.19 17.12
N TYR A 99 -7.72 -3.54 16.23
CA TYR A 99 -7.84 -3.77 14.80
C TYR A 99 -7.24 -5.12 14.41
N ARG A 100 -8.01 -5.97 13.71
CA ARG A 100 -7.51 -7.26 13.20
C ARG A 100 -7.23 -7.22 11.70
N LEU A 101 -6.05 -7.69 11.32
CA LEU A 101 -5.66 -7.95 9.94
C LEU A 101 -6.21 -9.31 9.48
N THR A 102 -6.70 -9.34 8.24
CA THR A 102 -7.18 -10.55 7.56
C THR A 102 -6.81 -10.48 6.08
N LEU A 103 -6.73 -11.63 5.41
CA LEU A 103 -6.43 -11.67 3.96
C LEU A 103 -7.43 -10.86 3.12
N PRO A 104 -8.77 -10.94 3.34
CA PRO A 104 -9.71 -10.08 2.62
C PRO A 104 -9.41 -8.60 2.81
N ARG A 105 -9.15 -8.15 4.04
CA ARG A 105 -8.81 -6.73 4.33
C ARG A 105 -7.50 -6.30 3.69
N LEU A 106 -6.50 -7.18 3.65
CA LEU A 106 -5.22 -6.91 2.98
C LEU A 106 -5.41 -6.70 1.47
N ARG A 107 -6.24 -7.53 0.82
CA ARG A 107 -6.58 -7.37 -0.60
C ARG A 107 -7.30 -6.05 -0.86
N THR A 108 -8.27 -5.69 -0.02
CA THR A 108 -8.95 -4.38 -0.09
C THR A 108 -7.97 -3.22 0.09
N LEU A 109 -7.04 -3.32 1.04
CA LEU A 109 -6.00 -2.32 1.28
C LEU A 109 -5.13 -2.11 0.04
N VAL A 110 -4.72 -3.20 -0.61
CA VAL A 110 -3.89 -3.15 -1.82
C VAL A 110 -4.65 -2.56 -2.99
N GLN A 111 -5.91 -2.93 -3.18
CA GLN A 111 -6.78 -2.33 -4.20
C GLN A 111 -6.92 -0.81 -3.98
N ALA A 112 -7.11 -0.37 -2.73
CA ALA A 112 -7.14 1.05 -2.39
C ALA A 112 -5.81 1.74 -2.73
N GLY A 113 -4.67 1.12 -2.40
CA GLY A 113 -3.34 1.62 -2.76
C GLY A 113 -3.15 1.77 -4.28
N GLN A 114 -3.60 0.79 -5.07
CA GLN A 114 -3.56 0.83 -6.53
C GLN A 114 -4.44 1.97 -7.09
N ASN A 115 -5.64 2.16 -6.53
CA ASN A 115 -6.51 3.27 -6.91
C ASN A 115 -5.84 4.64 -6.66
N ILE A 116 -5.15 4.79 -5.52
CA ILE A 116 -4.40 6.01 -5.19
C ILE A 116 -3.20 6.18 -6.14
N ALA A 117 -2.44 5.12 -6.42
CA ALA A 117 -1.30 5.18 -7.33
C ALA A 117 -1.72 5.57 -8.75
N ALA A 118 -2.81 4.99 -9.26
CA ALA A 118 -3.39 5.37 -10.55
C ALA A 118 -3.85 6.84 -10.58
N LEU A 119 -4.42 7.32 -9.47
CA LEU A 119 -4.79 8.74 -9.32
C LEU A 119 -3.55 9.64 -9.35
N GLN A 120 -2.49 9.29 -8.61
CA GLN A 120 -1.23 10.04 -8.60
C GLN A 120 -0.50 10.02 -9.95
N ALA A 121 -0.63 8.96 -10.75
CA ALA A 121 -0.10 8.91 -12.10
C ALA A 121 -0.78 9.92 -13.03
N ARG A 122 -2.09 10.16 -12.84
CA ARG A 122 -2.87 11.15 -13.59
C ARG A 122 -2.70 12.57 -13.04
N ARG A 123 -2.33 12.70 -11.77
CA ARG A 123 -2.24 13.95 -11.00
C ARG A 123 -0.95 13.99 -10.20
N PRO A 124 0.20 14.28 -10.84
CA PRO A 124 1.50 14.21 -10.19
C PRO A 124 1.62 15.18 -9.00
N GLU A 125 0.87 16.29 -8.98
CA GLU A 125 0.80 17.23 -7.86
C GLU A 125 0.29 16.60 -6.54
N LEU A 126 -0.43 15.48 -6.64
CA LEU A 126 -0.89 14.74 -5.46
C LEU A 126 0.22 13.94 -4.79
N ARG A 127 1.35 13.66 -5.47
CA ARG A 127 2.46 12.89 -4.89
C ARG A 127 3.06 13.60 -3.68
N ASP A 128 3.39 14.88 -3.84
CA ASP A 128 3.93 15.69 -2.75
C ASP A 128 2.88 15.95 -1.66
N SER A 129 1.63 16.15 -2.07
CA SER A 129 0.51 16.36 -1.13
C SER A 129 0.26 15.14 -0.24
N MET A 130 0.45 13.94 -0.79
CA MET A 130 0.28 12.64 -0.12
C MET A 130 1.55 12.14 0.58
N ARG A 131 2.66 12.87 0.51
CA ARG A 131 3.88 12.51 1.23
C ARG A 131 3.67 12.71 2.73
N ILE A 132 3.92 11.65 3.49
CA ILE A 132 3.80 11.65 4.95
C ILE A 132 5.19 11.38 5.51
N PRO A 133 5.81 12.35 6.20
CA PRO A 133 7.18 12.20 6.71
C PRO A 133 7.27 11.27 7.94
N THR A 134 6.15 11.00 8.59
CA THR A 134 6.07 10.22 9.83
C THR A 134 5.13 9.04 9.68
N MET A 135 5.34 7.99 10.47
CA MET A 135 4.39 6.88 10.59
C MET A 135 3.24 7.23 11.55
N ASP A 136 2.63 8.41 11.39
CA ASP A 136 1.47 8.82 12.19
C ASP A 136 0.16 8.44 11.46
N PRO A 137 -0.63 7.50 11.98
CA PRO A 137 -1.90 7.12 11.37
C PRO A 137 -2.92 8.26 11.31
N ASN A 138 -2.88 9.22 12.25
CA ASN A 138 -3.77 10.37 12.23
C ASN A 138 -3.43 11.32 11.10
N LEU A 139 -2.15 11.54 10.83
CA LEU A 139 -1.72 12.34 9.69
C LEU A 139 -2.11 11.68 8.37
N LEU A 140 -1.95 10.35 8.26
CA LEU A 140 -2.44 9.60 7.09
C LEU A 140 -3.95 9.77 6.91
N TYR A 141 -4.74 9.58 7.96
CA TYR A 141 -6.19 9.77 7.93
C TYR A 141 -6.57 11.19 7.47
N GLN A 142 -5.94 12.22 8.06
CA GLN A 142 -6.18 13.62 7.69
C GLN A 142 -5.87 13.90 6.23
N LYS A 143 -4.76 13.36 5.70
CA LYS A 143 -4.37 13.51 4.28
C LYS A 143 -5.37 12.85 3.35
N LEU A 144 -5.78 11.62 3.64
CA LEU A 144 -6.77 10.89 2.85
C LEU A 144 -8.12 11.62 2.84
N ASN A 145 -8.54 12.15 3.98
CA ASN A 145 -9.83 12.84 4.08
C ASN A 145 -9.80 14.28 3.52
N GLY A 146 -8.64 14.94 3.58
CA GLY A 146 -8.45 16.31 3.11
C GLY A 146 -8.42 16.46 1.59
N ILE A 147 -8.25 15.36 0.84
CA ILE A 147 -8.22 15.37 -0.63
C ILE A 147 -9.39 14.54 -1.16
N PRO A 148 -10.49 15.16 -1.65
CA PRO A 148 -11.70 14.44 -2.05
C PRO A 148 -11.46 13.29 -3.05
N ALA A 149 -10.61 13.52 -4.05
CA ALA A 149 -10.28 12.50 -5.05
C ALA A 149 -9.57 11.28 -4.44
N VAL A 150 -8.75 11.47 -3.42
CA VAL A 150 -8.05 10.38 -2.72
C VAL A 150 -9.04 9.61 -1.85
N ARG A 151 -9.92 10.29 -1.13
CA ARG A 151 -11.02 9.65 -0.39
C ARG A 151 -11.86 8.76 -1.30
N GLU A 152 -12.29 9.27 -2.46
CA GLU A 152 -13.04 8.50 -3.45
C GLU A 152 -12.27 7.28 -3.96
N ALA A 153 -10.95 7.40 -4.18
CA ALA A 153 -10.11 6.30 -4.59
C ALA A 153 -10.07 5.16 -3.56
N VAL A 154 -10.02 5.50 -2.26
CA VAL A 154 -10.09 4.52 -1.16
C VAL A 154 -11.49 3.91 -1.06
N THR A 155 -12.54 4.73 -1.10
CA THR A 155 -13.94 4.27 -1.03
C THR A 155 -14.32 3.34 -2.19
N ARG A 156 -13.77 3.56 -3.39
CA ARG A 156 -13.97 2.66 -4.54
C ARG A 156 -13.47 1.23 -4.28
N ALA A 157 -12.51 1.05 -3.39
CA ALA A 157 -12.06 -0.28 -2.97
C ALA A 157 -12.96 -0.92 -1.90
N GLY A 158 -13.98 -0.22 -1.39
CA GLY A 158 -14.84 -0.69 -0.29
C GLY A 158 -14.26 -0.43 1.10
N MET A 159 -13.39 0.58 1.23
CA MET A 159 -12.77 0.95 2.51
C MET A 159 -13.00 2.44 2.81
N THR A 160 -13.13 2.81 4.07
CA THR A 160 -13.12 4.22 4.50
C THR A 160 -11.68 4.74 4.63
N PRO A 161 -11.43 6.06 4.53
CA PRO A 161 -10.11 6.64 4.82
C PRO A 161 -9.56 6.26 6.20
N ARG A 162 -10.44 6.16 7.19
CA ARG A 162 -10.09 5.77 8.57
C ARG A 162 -9.64 4.32 8.64
N GLU A 163 -10.37 3.40 8.03
CA GLU A 163 -9.99 1.99 7.95
C GLU A 163 -8.69 1.79 7.17
N TYR A 164 -8.48 2.56 6.10
CA TYR A 164 -7.22 2.51 5.35
C TYR A 164 -6.03 2.92 6.22
N ALA A 165 -6.18 4.00 7.00
CA ALA A 165 -5.14 4.44 7.92
C ALA A 165 -4.87 3.42 9.04
N LEU A 166 -5.91 2.84 9.63
CA LEU A 166 -5.81 1.78 10.64
C LEU A 166 -5.13 0.53 10.08
N ALA A 167 -5.58 0.04 8.92
CA ALA A 167 -5.03 -1.15 8.27
C ALA A 167 -3.56 -0.96 7.91
N THR A 168 -3.20 0.20 7.35
CA THR A 168 -1.83 0.53 6.98
C THR A 168 -0.93 0.56 8.22
N ALA A 169 -1.35 1.23 9.29
CA ALA A 169 -0.58 1.30 10.52
C ALA A 169 -0.44 -0.05 11.21
N ALA A 170 -1.52 -0.84 11.27
CA ALA A 170 -1.51 -2.18 11.85
C ALA A 170 -0.56 -3.12 11.09
N LEU A 171 -0.56 -3.07 9.75
CA LEU A 171 0.34 -3.84 8.92
C LEU A 171 1.81 -3.43 9.15
N ILE A 172 2.11 -2.14 9.14
CA ILE A 172 3.47 -1.63 9.38
C ILE A 172 3.99 -2.05 10.76
N GLN A 173 3.18 -1.89 11.81
CA GLN A 173 3.57 -2.30 13.17
C GLN A 173 3.81 -3.80 13.27
N ALA A 174 2.91 -4.62 12.74
CA ALA A 174 3.04 -6.07 12.77
C ALA A 174 4.28 -6.56 12.01
N THR A 175 4.56 -6.01 10.83
CA THR A 175 5.77 -6.31 10.06
C THR A 175 7.04 -5.89 10.80
N MET A 176 7.06 -4.70 11.41
CA MET A 176 8.21 -4.25 12.20
C MET A 176 8.50 -5.18 13.38
N VAL A 177 7.46 -5.56 14.14
CA VAL A 177 7.58 -6.50 15.27
C VAL A 177 8.05 -7.87 14.79
N HIS A 178 7.49 -8.39 13.70
CA HIS A 178 7.93 -9.64 13.10
C HIS A 178 9.42 -9.60 12.72
N GLU A 179 9.87 -8.54 12.06
CA GLU A 179 11.27 -8.37 11.65
C GLU A 179 12.24 -8.21 12.84
N LEU A 180 11.82 -7.58 13.93
CA LEU A 180 12.61 -7.50 15.16
C LEU A 180 12.74 -8.89 15.82
N ARG A 181 11.62 -9.62 15.96
CA ARG A 181 11.62 -10.99 16.51
C ARG A 181 12.48 -11.94 15.69
N ARG A 182 12.42 -11.84 14.35
CA ARG A 182 13.25 -12.62 13.43
C ARG A 182 14.76 -12.39 13.66
N ARG A 183 15.15 -11.20 14.11
CA ARG A 183 16.54 -10.85 14.48
C ARG A 183 16.91 -11.24 15.92
N GLY A 184 16.02 -11.89 16.67
CA GLY A 184 16.22 -12.21 18.08
C GLY A 184 16.02 -11.01 19.02
N GLU A 185 15.46 -9.91 18.52
CA GLU A 185 15.14 -8.74 19.32
C GLU A 185 13.73 -8.88 19.92
N ASN A 186 13.56 -8.45 21.17
CA ASN A 186 12.26 -8.42 21.84
C ASN A 186 11.72 -6.99 21.84
N PRO A 187 10.81 -6.61 20.91
CA PRO A 187 10.25 -5.27 20.88
C PRO A 187 9.52 -4.96 22.19
N GLN A 188 9.78 -3.76 22.71
CA GLN A 188 9.08 -3.24 23.89
C GLN A 188 7.78 -2.55 23.46
N GLY A 189 6.77 -2.60 24.33
CA GLY A 189 5.50 -1.90 24.15
C GLY A 189 4.30 -2.83 23.93
N GLU A 190 3.13 -2.23 23.80
CA GLU A 190 1.88 -2.95 23.56
C GLU A 190 1.58 -3.00 22.07
N PHE A 191 1.48 -4.20 21.52
CA PHE A 191 1.14 -4.44 20.13
C PHE A 191 0.11 -5.57 20.03
N ASN A 192 -0.63 -5.58 18.93
CA ASN A 192 -1.64 -6.60 18.69
C ASN A 192 -0.96 -7.89 18.19
N GLU A 193 -0.79 -8.86 19.09
CA GLU A 193 -0.16 -10.16 18.79
C GLU A 193 -0.87 -10.92 17.67
N ALA A 194 -2.20 -10.80 17.53
CA ALA A 194 -2.92 -11.45 16.44
C ALA A 194 -2.52 -10.91 15.06
N ASN A 195 -2.19 -9.61 14.96
CA ASN A 195 -1.68 -9.03 13.72
C ASN A 195 -0.25 -9.46 13.43
N VAL A 196 0.59 -9.59 14.46
CA VAL A 196 1.98 -10.10 14.32
C VAL A 196 1.96 -11.54 13.85
N GLN A 197 1.09 -12.37 14.44
CA GLN A 197 0.88 -13.75 14.02
C GLN A 197 0.38 -13.82 12.58
N PHE A 198 -0.63 -13.01 12.22
CA PHE A 198 -1.12 -12.93 10.84
C PHE A 198 0.01 -12.63 9.84
N VAL A 199 0.86 -11.64 10.11
CA VAL A 199 2.00 -11.31 9.24
C VAL A 199 3.01 -12.45 9.18
N THR A 200 3.28 -13.11 10.31
CA THR A 200 4.20 -14.26 10.38
C THR A 200 3.71 -15.42 9.50
N GLU A 201 2.40 -15.72 9.54
CA GLU A 201 1.80 -16.83 8.79
C GLU A 201 1.61 -16.52 7.30
N ASN A 202 1.53 -15.24 6.92
CA ASN A 202 1.18 -14.81 5.56
C ASN A 202 2.28 -13.98 4.89
N MET A 203 3.52 -14.04 5.37
CA MET A 203 4.60 -13.17 4.89
C MET A 203 4.84 -13.30 3.38
N ASP A 204 4.86 -14.53 2.85
CA ASP A 204 5.09 -14.76 1.42
C ASP A 204 3.97 -14.17 0.55
N GLU A 205 2.71 -14.31 0.99
CA GLU A 205 1.55 -13.72 0.32
C GLU A 205 1.61 -12.19 0.39
N ILE A 206 1.93 -11.61 1.55
CA ILE A 206 2.11 -10.16 1.72
C ILE A 206 3.19 -9.64 0.76
N GLN A 207 4.34 -10.30 0.68
CA GLN A 207 5.42 -9.93 -0.22
C GLN A 207 5.02 -10.04 -1.69
N SER A 208 4.31 -11.12 -2.06
CA SER A 208 3.80 -11.32 -3.41
C SER A 208 2.86 -10.19 -3.82
N ILE A 209 1.92 -9.84 -2.94
CA ILE A 209 0.97 -8.76 -3.17
C ILE A 209 1.67 -7.39 -3.23
N MET A 210 2.64 -7.13 -2.35
CA MET A 210 3.40 -5.88 -2.38
C MET A 210 4.27 -5.73 -3.63
N ARG A 211 4.90 -6.83 -4.09
CA ARG A 211 5.70 -6.84 -5.31
C ARG A 211 4.85 -6.56 -6.54
N SER A 212 3.68 -7.20 -6.64
CA SER A 212 2.76 -6.96 -7.75
C SER A 212 2.19 -5.54 -7.75
N ALA A 213 1.93 -4.96 -6.56
CA ALA A 213 1.54 -3.56 -6.44
C ALA A 213 2.64 -2.58 -6.88
N GLY A 214 3.91 -2.86 -6.57
CA GLY A 214 5.04 -2.04 -6.99
C GLY A 214 5.33 -2.12 -8.50
N ALA A 215 5.24 -3.32 -9.08
CA ALA A 215 5.50 -3.55 -10.50
C ALA A 215 4.49 -2.87 -11.44
N ALA A 216 3.29 -2.56 -10.94
CA ALA A 216 2.23 -1.94 -11.72
C ALA A 216 2.43 -0.43 -11.99
N THR A 217 3.51 0.20 -11.52
CA THR A 217 3.78 1.64 -11.76
C THR A 217 4.41 1.83 -13.15
N PRO A 218 3.66 2.27 -14.17
CA PRO A 218 4.19 2.41 -15.52
C PRO A 218 5.01 3.71 -15.58
N GLY A 219 6.30 3.61 -15.86
CA GLY A 219 7.15 4.78 -16.13
C GLY A 219 8.44 4.90 -15.32
N GLN A 220 8.70 4.00 -14.38
CA GLN A 220 9.99 3.93 -13.71
C GLN A 220 10.84 2.87 -14.43
N ARG A 221 11.54 3.29 -15.50
CA ARG A 221 12.55 2.44 -16.12
C ARG A 221 13.66 2.21 -15.08
N PRO A 222 14.11 0.96 -14.85
CA PRO A 222 15.29 0.73 -14.03
C PRO A 222 16.47 1.45 -14.69
N ASN A 223 17.16 2.30 -13.92
CA ASN A 223 18.48 2.82 -14.27
C ASN A 223 19.53 1.74 -14.05
#